data_AF-A0A316H431-F1
#
_entry.id   AF-A0A316H431-F1
#
_cell.length_a   1.000
_cell.length_b   1.000
_cell.length_c   1.000
_cell.angle_alpha   90.00
_cell.angle_beta   90.00
_cell.angle_gamma   90.00
#
_symmetry.space_group_name_H-M   'P 1'
#
loop_
_entity.id
_entity.type
_entity.pdbx_description
1 polymer ?
#
loop_
_entity_poly.entity_id
_entity_poly.type
_entity_poly.pdbx_seq_one_letter_code
_entity_poly.pdbx_strand_id
1 'polypeptide(L)'
;MRLIDGLRAKVATWPYALVSVLAAVSAFGTYTCMYAFRKAFAAGTYTGHQFFHIDYKVWLVIAQVIGYMASKFYGIKFIAEVNSKTRARYILTLIGIAWLALLAFAFVPAPWGVICLFINGFPLGLIWGLVFGYLEGRRSTEFMASVLSISLIFASGFVKTKGKNLIDVFHVNEYFMPFLTGALFALPLIFFVGCMELIPPPTPEDISLRAERTPMNAAERRQFVVRFLPGIILTLIVYVLLTIMRDVRDNFEVEIWASLGVKDNSVFTTTDIKISLVVLVAMSLLILVRKNLRAFSIIHLMIIGGCVLVGVSTTMFGMKMMDPTSWMTCVGLGLYMGYVPYNAIFFERMIASFHYKSNVGFIMYIADSMGYLGSVSVLLVKELGRPSISWGAFFQEGVMVVALVGSIGGVLSLIYFLQSAARDKKKLIEQNDGGSDGISFGVISPQS
;
A
#
# COMPACT_ATOMS: atom_id res chain seq x y z
N MET A 1 18.73 2.56 -27.02
CA MET A 1 19.75 2.10 -26.05
C MET A 1 20.88 3.12 -25.89
N ARG A 2 21.72 3.40 -26.90
CA ARG A 2 22.86 4.35 -26.77
C ARG A 2 22.55 5.72 -26.14
N LEU A 3 21.40 6.33 -26.45
CA LEU A 3 20.97 7.61 -25.84
C LEU A 3 20.67 7.47 -24.34
N ILE A 4 19.92 6.43 -23.95
CA ILE A 4 19.56 6.15 -22.55
C ILE A 4 20.81 5.81 -21.75
N ASP A 5 21.73 5.03 -22.32
CA ASP A 5 22.99 4.69 -21.66
C ASP A 5 23.86 5.93 -21.42
N GLY A 6 23.93 6.84 -22.40
CA GLY A 6 24.64 8.12 -22.26
C GLY A 6 24.01 9.04 -21.21
N LEU A 7 22.67 9.11 -21.14
CA LEU A 7 21.96 9.89 -20.12
C LEU A 7 22.11 9.26 -18.73
N ARG A 8 22.02 7.94 -18.61
CA ARG A 8 22.24 7.20 -17.36
C ARG A 8 23.66 7.43 -16.83
N ALA A 9 24.66 7.44 -17.71
CA ALA A 9 26.04 7.76 -17.33
C ALA A 9 26.19 9.19 -16.78
N LYS A 10 25.45 10.17 -17.34
CA LYS A 10 25.41 11.53 -16.79
C LYS A 10 24.70 11.61 -15.45
N VAL A 11 23.59 10.89 -15.26
CA VAL A 11 22.89 10.84 -13.97
C VAL A 11 23.74 10.15 -12.90
N ALA A 12 24.58 9.18 -13.27
CA ALA A 12 25.50 8.51 -12.36
C ALA A 12 26.54 9.45 -11.71
N THR A 13 26.83 10.61 -12.31
CA THR A 13 27.74 11.60 -11.74
C THR A 13 27.05 12.63 -10.85
N TRP A 14 25.72 12.57 -10.73
CA TRP A 14 24.97 13.52 -9.90
C TRP A 14 25.19 13.25 -8.40
N PRO A 15 25.05 14.29 -7.56
CA PRO A 15 24.92 14.11 -6.12
C PRO A 15 23.86 13.05 -5.79
N TYR A 16 24.20 12.13 -4.88
CA TYR A 16 23.31 11.01 -4.52
C TYR A 16 21.90 11.47 -4.13
N ALA A 17 21.77 12.59 -3.40
CA ALA A 17 20.48 13.12 -3.02
C ALA A 17 19.60 13.45 -4.24
N LEU A 18 20.17 13.99 -5.32
CA LEU A 18 19.45 14.26 -6.56
C LEU A 18 19.05 12.97 -7.28
N VAL A 19 19.92 11.95 -7.25
CA VAL A 19 19.58 10.62 -7.79
C VAL A 19 18.41 10.00 -7.02
N SER A 20 18.40 10.11 -5.68
CA SER A 20 17.29 9.64 -4.84
C SER A 20 16.00 10.38 -5.11
N VAL A 21 16.04 11.71 -5.30
CA VAL A 21 14.86 12.51 -5.64
C VAL A 21 14.35 12.15 -7.03
N LEU A 22 15.22 12.02 -8.03
CA LEU A 22 14.85 11.57 -9.37
C LEU A 22 14.16 10.21 -9.33
N ALA A 23 14.72 9.25 -8.59
CA ALA A 23 14.16 7.92 -8.45
C ALA A 23 12.79 7.95 -7.74
N ALA A 24 12.66 8.72 -6.65
CA ALA A 24 11.41 8.89 -5.93
C ALA A 24 10.30 9.50 -6.82
N VAL A 25 10.61 10.60 -7.52
CA VAL A 25 9.67 11.31 -8.40
C VAL A 25 9.30 10.45 -9.62
N SER A 26 10.26 9.74 -10.21
CA SER A 26 10.00 8.88 -11.37
C SER A 26 9.14 7.67 -10.99
N ALA A 27 9.38 7.07 -9.82
CA ALA A 27 8.54 6.00 -9.29
C ALA A 27 7.14 6.49 -8.94
N PHE A 28 7.03 7.63 -8.25
CA PHE A 28 5.76 8.30 -7.96
C PHE A 28 4.97 8.56 -9.24
N GLY A 29 5.57 9.22 -10.23
CA GLY A 29 4.94 9.56 -11.49
C GLY A 29 4.51 8.33 -12.29
N THR A 30 5.38 7.31 -12.40
CA THR A 30 5.05 6.03 -13.07
C THR A 30 3.82 5.40 -12.43
N TYR A 31 3.81 5.34 -11.10
CA TYR A 31 2.75 4.66 -10.36
C TYR A 31 1.44 5.46 -10.34
N THR A 32 1.52 6.80 -10.26
CA THR A 32 0.37 7.69 -10.46
C THR A 32 -0.25 7.51 -11.84
N CYS A 33 0.57 7.41 -12.88
CA CYS A 33 0.05 7.17 -14.24
C CYS A 33 -0.57 5.77 -14.36
N MET A 34 0.04 4.74 -13.78
CA MET A 34 -0.53 3.39 -13.75
C MET A 34 -1.92 3.38 -13.09
N TYR A 35 -2.12 4.18 -12.05
CA TYR A 35 -3.40 4.31 -11.35
C TYR A 35 -4.54 4.76 -12.27
N ALA A 36 -4.27 5.49 -13.36
CA ALA A 36 -5.28 5.83 -14.36
C ALA A 36 -5.88 4.58 -15.02
N PHE A 37 -5.07 3.57 -15.29
CA PHE A 37 -5.49 2.30 -15.89
C PHE A 37 -6.14 1.35 -14.87
N ARG A 38 -5.97 1.63 -13.57
CA ARG A 38 -6.52 0.82 -12.48
C ARG A 38 -7.84 1.38 -11.96
N LYS A 39 -7.88 2.68 -11.64
CA LYS A 39 -8.94 3.27 -10.81
C LYS A 39 -9.89 4.18 -11.57
N ALA A 40 -9.64 4.45 -12.87
CA ALA A 40 -10.55 5.28 -13.65
C ALA A 40 -11.99 4.73 -13.68
N PHE A 41 -12.17 3.41 -13.82
CA PHE A 41 -13.52 2.80 -13.82
C PHE A 41 -14.32 3.10 -12.54
N ALA A 42 -13.66 3.25 -11.39
CA ALA A 42 -14.33 3.57 -10.12
C ALA A 42 -14.95 4.98 -10.10
N ALA A 43 -14.59 5.84 -11.06
CA ALA A 43 -15.23 7.14 -11.26
C ALA A 43 -16.64 7.02 -11.88
N GLY A 44 -16.94 5.91 -12.56
CA GLY A 44 -18.26 5.60 -13.09
C GLY A 44 -19.19 5.01 -12.02
N THR A 45 -20.50 5.14 -12.24
CA THR A 45 -21.53 4.58 -11.34
C THR A 45 -22.20 3.33 -11.93
N TYR A 46 -22.23 3.20 -13.26
CA TYR A 46 -22.77 2.06 -13.99
C TYR A 46 -24.22 1.73 -13.59
N THR A 47 -25.04 2.77 -13.42
CA THR A 47 -26.44 2.65 -12.95
C THR A 47 -27.31 1.84 -13.89
N GLY A 48 -28.34 1.18 -13.34
CA GLY A 48 -29.38 0.49 -14.13
C GLY A 48 -29.06 -0.96 -14.50
N HIS A 49 -27.88 -1.46 -14.13
CA HIS A 49 -27.50 -2.86 -14.31
C HIS A 49 -27.29 -3.55 -12.96
N GLN A 50 -28.06 -4.61 -12.71
CA GLN A 50 -27.88 -5.50 -11.57
C GLN A 50 -27.80 -6.94 -12.06
N PHE A 51 -26.97 -7.74 -11.40
CA PHE A 51 -26.83 -9.16 -11.70
C PHE A 51 -26.82 -9.94 -10.39
N PHE A 52 -27.72 -10.92 -10.26
CA PHE A 52 -27.98 -11.61 -8.98
C PHE A 52 -28.28 -10.66 -7.81
N HIS A 53 -29.06 -9.60 -8.05
CA HIS A 53 -29.39 -8.56 -7.05
C HIS A 53 -28.18 -7.80 -6.49
N ILE A 54 -27.01 -7.91 -7.14
CA ILE A 54 -25.80 -7.18 -6.82
C ILE A 54 -25.57 -6.12 -7.91
N ASP A 55 -25.24 -4.91 -7.50
CA ASP A 55 -24.94 -3.81 -8.42
C ASP A 55 -23.77 -4.14 -9.35
N TYR A 56 -23.89 -3.79 -10.63
CA TYR A 56 -22.88 -4.14 -11.63
C TYR A 56 -21.49 -3.58 -11.29
N LYS A 57 -21.41 -2.37 -10.76
CA LYS A 57 -20.15 -1.78 -10.28
C LYS A 57 -19.46 -2.65 -9.23
N VAL A 58 -20.23 -3.27 -8.33
CA VAL A 58 -19.66 -4.16 -7.30
C VAL A 58 -19.01 -5.39 -7.94
N TRP A 59 -19.65 -5.99 -8.95
CA TRP A 59 -19.05 -7.07 -9.72
C TRP A 59 -17.75 -6.67 -10.42
N LEU A 60 -17.71 -5.47 -11.00
CA LEU A 60 -16.50 -4.92 -11.63
C LEU A 60 -15.35 -4.77 -10.61
N VAL A 61 -15.65 -4.21 -9.44
CA VAL A 61 -14.68 -4.06 -8.34
C VAL A 61 -14.19 -5.42 -7.86
N ILE A 62 -15.10 -6.37 -7.62
CA ILE A 62 -14.75 -7.73 -7.17
C ILE A 62 -13.83 -8.40 -8.19
N ALA A 63 -14.17 -8.39 -9.47
CA ALA A 63 -13.35 -9.04 -10.49
C ALA A 63 -11.95 -8.42 -10.60
N GLN A 64 -11.85 -7.08 -10.56
CA GLN A 64 -10.55 -6.43 -10.58
C GLN A 64 -9.72 -6.78 -9.33
N VAL A 65 -10.33 -6.79 -8.14
CA VAL A 65 -9.65 -7.14 -6.89
C VAL A 65 -9.19 -8.59 -6.87
N ILE A 66 -10.01 -9.53 -7.37
CA ILE A 66 -9.61 -10.95 -7.49
C ILE A 66 -8.43 -11.09 -8.46
N GLY A 67 -8.46 -10.41 -9.62
CA GLY A 67 -7.34 -10.39 -10.54
C GLY A 67 -6.06 -9.86 -9.88
N TYR A 68 -6.17 -8.76 -9.13
CA TYR A 68 -5.07 -8.15 -8.38
C TYR A 68 -4.53 -9.10 -7.30
N MET A 69 -5.41 -9.79 -6.57
CA MET A 69 -5.04 -10.80 -5.57
C MET A 69 -4.30 -11.99 -6.22
N ALA A 70 -4.81 -12.52 -7.33
CA ALA A 70 -4.17 -13.60 -8.07
C ALA A 70 -2.76 -13.23 -8.55
N SER A 71 -2.57 -11.98 -8.95
CA SER A 71 -1.25 -11.46 -9.34
C SER A 71 -0.22 -11.49 -8.21
N LYS A 72 -0.64 -11.38 -6.93
CA LYS A 72 0.29 -11.42 -5.79
C LYS A 72 0.92 -12.79 -5.64
N PHE A 73 0.15 -13.86 -5.85
CA PHE A 73 0.67 -15.22 -5.83
C PHE A 73 1.63 -15.49 -6.99
N TYR A 74 1.26 -15.09 -8.21
CA TYR A 74 2.12 -15.20 -9.39
C TYR A 74 3.39 -14.33 -9.28
N GLY A 75 3.23 -13.13 -8.73
CA GLY A 75 4.26 -12.10 -8.62
C GLY A 75 5.44 -12.49 -7.75
N ILE A 76 5.26 -13.36 -6.75
CA ILE A 76 6.37 -13.83 -5.89
C ILE A 76 7.49 -14.42 -6.74
N LYS A 77 7.15 -15.29 -7.70
CA LYS A 77 8.12 -15.91 -8.60
C LYS A 77 8.55 -14.94 -9.69
N PHE A 78 7.58 -14.32 -10.36
CA PHE A 78 7.84 -13.46 -11.51
C PHE A 78 8.75 -12.27 -11.16
N ILE A 79 8.46 -11.52 -10.09
CA ILE A 79 9.26 -10.35 -9.69
C ILE A 79 10.67 -10.75 -9.28
N ALA A 80 10.84 -11.90 -8.63
CA ALA A 80 12.14 -12.41 -8.22
C ALA A 80 13.03 -12.79 -9.42
N GLU A 81 12.44 -13.19 -10.54
CA GLU A 81 13.15 -13.63 -11.76
C GLU A 81 13.37 -12.50 -12.78
N VAL A 82 12.70 -11.35 -12.63
CA VAL A 82 12.78 -10.24 -13.58
C VAL A 82 14.16 -9.57 -13.55
N ASN A 83 14.83 -9.58 -14.70
CA ASN A 83 16.08 -8.87 -14.92
C ASN A 83 15.85 -7.34 -14.89
N SER A 84 16.79 -6.60 -14.29
CA SER A 84 16.75 -5.12 -14.24
C SER A 84 16.66 -4.47 -15.62
N LYS A 85 17.24 -5.06 -16.67
CA LYS A 85 17.26 -4.52 -18.04
C LYS A 85 15.92 -4.66 -18.79
N THR A 86 15.07 -5.59 -18.41
CA THR A 86 13.79 -5.85 -19.10
C THR A 86 12.59 -5.28 -18.36
N ARG A 87 12.83 -4.68 -17.19
CA ARG A 87 11.80 -4.23 -16.25
C ARG A 87 10.89 -3.14 -16.83
N ALA A 88 11.43 -2.11 -17.50
CA ALA A 88 10.60 -1.10 -18.16
C ALA A 88 9.69 -1.70 -19.24
N ARG A 89 10.20 -2.68 -20.01
CA ARG A 89 9.40 -3.39 -21.02
C ARG A 89 8.24 -4.13 -20.36
N TYR A 90 8.47 -4.82 -19.25
CA TYR A 90 7.40 -5.48 -18.50
C TYR A 90 6.37 -4.49 -17.97
N ILE A 91 6.78 -3.35 -17.39
CA ILE A 91 5.86 -2.30 -16.92
C ILE A 91 4.94 -1.85 -18.07
N LEU A 92 5.52 -1.49 -19.22
CA LEU A 92 4.74 -1.00 -20.37
C LEU A 92 3.85 -2.09 -20.97
N THR A 93 4.32 -3.34 -21.03
CA THR A 93 3.54 -4.45 -21.59
C THR A 93 2.35 -4.79 -20.70
N LEU A 94 2.57 -4.88 -19.38
CA LEU A 94 1.52 -5.21 -18.42
C LEU A 94 0.47 -4.10 -18.35
N ILE A 95 0.88 -2.83 -18.31
CA ILE A 95 -0.07 -1.70 -18.36
C ILE A 95 -0.79 -1.67 -19.72
N GLY A 96 -0.09 -1.97 -20.83
CA GLY A 96 -0.69 -2.07 -22.15
C GLY A 96 -1.78 -3.15 -22.23
N ILE A 97 -1.54 -4.35 -21.67
CA ILE A 97 -2.55 -5.42 -21.55
C ILE A 97 -3.75 -4.92 -20.73
N ALA A 98 -3.50 -4.26 -19.60
CA ALA A 98 -4.56 -3.71 -18.76
C ALA A 98 -5.39 -2.64 -19.49
N TRP A 99 -4.74 -1.82 -20.32
CA TRP A 99 -5.37 -0.77 -21.10
C TRP A 99 -6.22 -1.33 -22.25
N LEU A 100 -5.73 -2.36 -22.95
CA LEU A 100 -6.50 -3.09 -23.95
C LEU A 100 -7.71 -3.79 -23.34
N ALA A 101 -7.58 -4.29 -22.10
CA ALA A 101 -8.73 -4.84 -21.37
C ALA A 101 -9.80 -3.77 -21.07
N LEU A 102 -9.41 -2.52 -20.77
CA LEU A 102 -10.36 -1.41 -20.64
C LEU A 102 -10.99 -1.01 -21.97
N LEU A 103 -10.25 -1.12 -23.09
CA LEU A 103 -10.83 -0.93 -24.42
C LEU A 103 -11.87 -2.00 -24.72
N ALA A 104 -11.55 -3.27 -24.46
CA ALA A 104 -12.50 -4.37 -24.61
C ALA A 104 -13.74 -4.16 -23.72
N PHE A 105 -13.55 -3.72 -22.48
CA PHE A 105 -14.64 -3.38 -21.56
C PHE A 105 -15.61 -2.34 -22.14
N ALA A 106 -15.10 -1.37 -22.92
CA ALA A 106 -15.95 -0.35 -23.55
C ALA A 106 -16.93 -0.92 -24.60
N PHE A 107 -16.60 -2.05 -25.22
CA PHE A 107 -17.42 -2.68 -26.26
C PHE A 107 -18.20 -3.91 -25.78
N VAL A 108 -17.76 -4.55 -24.70
CA VAL A 108 -18.40 -5.77 -24.18
C VAL A 108 -19.61 -5.39 -23.32
N PRO A 109 -20.83 -5.88 -23.65
CA PRO A 109 -22.03 -5.54 -22.90
C PRO A 109 -22.01 -6.14 -21.49
N ALA A 110 -22.69 -5.48 -20.55
CA ALA A 110 -22.95 -6.04 -19.23
C ALA A 110 -23.76 -7.36 -19.34
N PRO A 111 -23.47 -8.40 -18.52
CA PRO A 111 -22.53 -8.42 -17.41
C PRO A 111 -21.10 -8.85 -17.78
N TRP A 112 -20.83 -9.22 -19.04
CA TRP A 112 -19.59 -9.88 -19.46
C TRP A 112 -18.32 -9.03 -19.31
N GLY A 113 -18.47 -7.69 -19.22
CA GLY A 113 -17.36 -6.77 -18.93
C GLY A 113 -16.59 -7.06 -17.63
N VAL A 114 -17.16 -7.84 -16.71
CA VAL A 114 -16.50 -8.31 -15.48
C VAL A 114 -15.20 -9.07 -15.78
N ILE A 115 -15.17 -9.87 -16.86
CA ILE A 115 -13.97 -10.61 -17.29
C ILE A 115 -12.85 -9.63 -17.70
N CYS A 116 -13.21 -8.54 -18.39
CA CYS A 116 -12.26 -7.51 -18.78
C CYS A 116 -11.62 -6.86 -17.54
N LEU A 117 -12.38 -6.64 -16.47
CA LEU A 117 -11.86 -6.05 -15.23
C LEU A 117 -10.95 -7.02 -14.46
N PHE A 118 -11.21 -8.33 -14.52
CA PHE A 118 -10.27 -9.33 -14.02
C PHE A 118 -8.93 -9.30 -14.78
N ILE A 119 -8.98 -9.31 -16.11
CA ILE A 119 -7.80 -9.22 -16.99
C ILE A 119 -7.07 -7.88 -16.80
N ASN A 120 -7.80 -6.80 -16.50
CA ASN A 120 -7.20 -5.51 -16.15
C ASN A 120 -6.50 -5.56 -14.78
N GLY A 121 -7.13 -6.14 -13.76
CA GLY A 121 -6.59 -6.18 -12.39
C GLY A 121 -5.30 -6.99 -12.25
N PHE A 122 -5.22 -8.15 -12.93
CA PHE A 122 -4.07 -9.06 -12.83
C PHE A 122 -2.71 -8.44 -13.18
N PRO A 123 -2.47 -7.89 -14.39
CA PRO A 123 -1.18 -7.32 -14.76
C PRO A 123 -0.81 -6.11 -13.89
N LEU A 124 -1.81 -5.31 -13.47
CA LEU A 124 -1.59 -4.11 -12.68
C LEU A 124 -1.08 -4.42 -11.26
N GLY A 125 -1.41 -5.58 -10.70
CA GLY A 125 -0.95 -5.97 -9.37
C GLY A 125 0.54 -6.29 -9.26
N LEU A 126 1.21 -6.50 -10.40
CA LEU A 126 2.66 -6.71 -10.48
C LEU A 126 3.45 -5.40 -10.55
N ILE A 127 2.81 -4.28 -10.94
CA ILE A 127 3.51 -3.03 -11.25
C ILE A 127 4.21 -2.45 -10.02
N TRP A 128 3.61 -2.55 -8.83
CA TRP A 128 4.24 -2.05 -7.60
C TRP A 128 5.60 -2.69 -7.37
N GLY A 129 5.69 -4.03 -7.48
CA GLY A 129 6.95 -4.75 -7.28
C GLY A 129 7.99 -4.44 -8.35
N LEU A 130 7.57 -4.28 -9.60
CA LEU A 130 8.46 -3.86 -10.69
C LEU A 130 9.00 -2.44 -10.44
N VAL A 131 8.17 -1.48 -10.04
CA VAL A 131 8.60 -0.11 -9.74
C VAL A 131 9.50 -0.08 -8.50
N PHE A 132 9.09 -0.75 -7.43
CA PHE A 132 9.86 -0.85 -6.19
C PHE A 132 11.25 -1.46 -6.41
N GLY A 133 11.38 -2.42 -7.33
CA GLY A 133 12.66 -3.03 -7.66
C GLY A 133 13.72 -2.04 -8.18
N TYR A 134 13.36 -0.85 -8.68
CA TYR A 134 14.34 0.20 -9.05
C TYR A 134 14.90 0.95 -7.84
N LEU A 135 14.07 1.04 -6.79
CA LEU A 135 14.34 1.78 -5.56
C LEU A 135 15.04 0.89 -4.54
N GLU A 136 14.76 -0.41 -4.59
CA GLU A 136 15.33 -1.41 -3.70
C GLU A 136 16.86 -1.46 -3.79
N GLY A 137 17.50 -1.76 -2.67
CA GLY A 137 18.94 -2.00 -2.60
C GLY A 137 19.76 -0.72 -2.37
N ARG A 138 19.11 0.40 -2.03
CA ARG A 138 19.74 1.71 -1.84
C ARG A 138 19.68 2.19 -0.40
N ARG A 139 20.64 3.01 0.05
CA ARG A 139 20.61 3.65 1.38
C ARG A 139 19.39 4.56 1.60
N SER A 140 18.79 5.06 0.52
CA SER A 140 17.57 5.90 0.55
C SER A 140 16.28 5.12 0.26
N THR A 141 16.30 3.78 0.27
CA THR A 141 15.13 2.96 -0.09
C THR A 141 13.88 3.33 0.71
N GLU A 142 13.99 3.49 2.04
CA GLU A 142 12.85 3.81 2.90
C GLU A 142 12.14 5.12 2.52
N PHE A 143 12.92 6.14 2.14
CA PHE A 143 12.39 7.42 1.66
C PHE A 143 11.67 7.25 0.33
N MET A 144 12.32 6.64 -0.66
CA MET A 144 11.73 6.45 -1.99
C MET A 144 10.51 5.53 -1.93
N ALA A 145 10.53 4.51 -1.07
CA ALA A 145 9.40 3.62 -0.80
C ALA A 145 8.22 4.39 -0.20
N SER A 146 8.49 5.28 0.76
CA SER A 146 7.45 6.13 1.36
C SER A 146 6.81 7.03 0.31
N VAL A 147 7.61 7.73 -0.51
CA VAL A 147 7.13 8.56 -1.63
C VAL A 147 6.29 7.73 -2.62
N LEU A 148 6.75 6.53 -2.98
CA LEU A 148 5.98 5.61 -3.83
C LEU A 148 4.65 5.23 -3.17
N SER A 149 4.60 4.87 -1.88
CA SER A 149 3.36 4.53 -1.19
C SER A 149 2.36 5.68 -1.14
N ILE A 150 2.82 6.93 -1.11
CA ILE A 150 1.94 8.10 -1.08
C ILE A 150 1.25 8.34 -2.42
N SER A 151 1.85 7.89 -3.52
CA SER A 151 1.19 7.91 -4.83
C SER A 151 -0.12 7.11 -4.84
N LEU A 152 -0.28 6.09 -3.98
CA LEU A 152 -1.52 5.32 -3.82
C LEU A 152 -2.72 6.20 -3.43
N ILE A 153 -2.46 7.24 -2.63
CA ILE A 153 -3.46 8.15 -2.08
C ILE A 153 -3.77 9.21 -3.13
N PHE A 154 -2.75 9.97 -3.53
CA PHE A 154 -2.88 11.09 -4.44
C PHE A 154 -3.46 10.67 -5.80
N ALA A 155 -2.96 9.56 -6.37
CA ALA A 155 -3.30 9.18 -7.73
C ALA A 155 -4.77 8.79 -7.87
N SER A 156 -5.37 8.21 -6.83
CA SER A 156 -6.75 7.77 -6.91
C SER A 156 -7.72 8.94 -7.05
N GLY A 157 -7.65 9.92 -6.15
CA GLY A 157 -8.45 11.14 -6.24
C GLY A 157 -8.20 11.91 -7.54
N PHE A 158 -6.94 12.02 -7.97
CA PHE A 158 -6.60 12.71 -9.22
C PHE A 158 -7.21 12.05 -10.46
N VAL A 159 -7.10 10.73 -10.57
CA VAL A 159 -7.66 9.95 -11.67
C VAL A 159 -9.18 10.03 -11.68
N LYS A 160 -9.84 9.94 -10.51
CA LYS A 160 -11.30 10.05 -10.42
C LYS A 160 -11.80 11.42 -10.84
N THR A 161 -11.15 12.50 -10.41
CA THR A 161 -11.50 13.86 -10.88
C THR A 161 -11.39 13.96 -12.40
N LYS A 162 -10.33 13.42 -13.01
CA LYS A 162 -10.20 13.42 -14.48
C LYS A 162 -11.24 12.54 -15.18
N GLY A 163 -11.50 11.35 -14.66
CA GLY A 163 -12.52 10.44 -15.19
C GLY A 163 -13.93 11.02 -15.11
N LYS A 164 -14.30 11.63 -13.98
CA LYS A 164 -15.58 12.32 -13.82
C LYS A 164 -15.71 13.54 -14.73
N ASN A 165 -14.65 14.32 -14.92
CA ASN A 165 -14.67 15.43 -15.87
C ASN A 165 -14.90 14.96 -17.33
N LEU A 166 -14.37 13.80 -17.72
CA LEU A 166 -14.67 13.21 -19.04
C LEU A 166 -16.17 12.91 -19.19
N ILE A 167 -16.82 12.41 -18.14
CA ILE A 167 -18.26 12.12 -18.15
C ILE A 167 -19.08 13.43 -18.13
N ASP A 168 -18.80 14.32 -17.19
CA ASP A 168 -19.69 15.46 -16.91
C ASP A 168 -19.47 16.64 -17.86
N VAL A 169 -18.23 16.89 -18.29
CA VAL A 169 -17.87 18.04 -19.16
C VAL A 169 -17.77 17.63 -20.62
N PHE A 170 -17.17 16.46 -20.90
CA PHE A 170 -16.98 15.99 -22.28
C PHE A 170 -18.06 14.99 -22.73
N HIS A 171 -19.03 14.67 -21.85
CA HIS A 171 -20.15 13.78 -22.14
C HIS A 171 -19.72 12.40 -22.66
N VAL A 172 -18.56 11.92 -22.21
CA VAL A 172 -18.06 10.59 -22.54
C VAL A 172 -18.90 9.54 -21.82
N ASN A 173 -19.28 8.51 -22.55
CA ASN A 173 -19.98 7.35 -22.00
C ASN A 173 -19.16 6.66 -20.88
N GLU A 174 -19.82 6.24 -19.79
CA GLU A 174 -19.18 5.64 -18.61
C GLU A 174 -18.32 4.39 -18.90
N TYR A 175 -18.61 3.64 -19.97
CA TYR A 175 -17.84 2.47 -20.38
C TYR A 175 -16.57 2.82 -21.16
N PHE A 176 -16.55 3.94 -21.90
CA PHE A 176 -15.37 4.45 -22.62
C PHE A 176 -14.45 5.29 -21.75
N MET A 177 -15.00 5.93 -20.71
CA MET A 177 -14.26 6.81 -19.80
C MET A 177 -12.98 6.18 -19.21
N PRO A 178 -12.94 4.90 -18.78
CA PRO A 178 -11.73 4.31 -18.21
C PRO A 178 -10.58 4.24 -19.22
N PHE A 179 -10.89 3.85 -20.46
CA PHE A 179 -9.91 3.77 -21.55
C PHE A 179 -9.35 5.16 -21.90
N LEU A 180 -10.23 6.16 -22.05
CA LEU A 180 -9.83 7.53 -22.37
C LEU A 180 -9.06 8.20 -21.23
N THR A 181 -9.42 7.92 -19.98
CA THR A 181 -8.64 8.37 -18.83
C THR A 181 -7.22 7.77 -18.90
N GLY A 182 -7.09 6.47 -19.19
CA GLY A 182 -5.78 5.85 -19.44
C GLY A 182 -4.99 6.54 -20.56
N ALA A 183 -5.67 6.93 -21.66
CA ALA A 183 -5.04 7.64 -22.78
C ALA A 183 -4.39 8.97 -22.35
N LEU A 184 -5.04 9.74 -21.46
CA LEU A 184 -4.49 11.00 -20.92
C LEU A 184 -3.16 10.79 -20.17
N PHE A 185 -2.98 9.62 -19.55
CA PHE A 185 -1.79 9.29 -18.76
C PHE A 185 -0.76 8.44 -19.51
N ALA A 186 -1.03 8.03 -20.75
CA ALA A 186 -0.12 7.19 -21.53
C ALA A 186 1.21 7.90 -21.85
N LEU A 187 1.16 9.16 -22.29
CA LEU A 187 2.38 9.93 -22.57
C LEU A 187 3.18 10.24 -21.28
N PRO A 188 2.57 10.75 -20.20
CA PRO A 188 3.24 10.87 -18.90
C PRO A 188 3.84 9.56 -18.39
N LEU A 189 3.15 8.42 -18.58
CA LEU A 189 3.65 7.11 -18.17
C LEU A 189 4.96 6.77 -18.89
N ILE A 190 4.99 6.92 -20.23
CA ILE A 190 6.20 6.65 -21.03
C ILE A 190 7.35 7.55 -20.58
N PHE A 191 7.06 8.83 -20.30
CA PHE A 191 8.05 9.77 -19.79
C PHE A 191 8.64 9.32 -18.44
N PHE A 192 7.80 8.99 -17.45
CA PHE A 192 8.28 8.59 -16.12
C PHE A 192 8.96 7.21 -16.10
N VAL A 193 8.48 6.25 -16.91
CA VAL A 193 9.17 4.97 -17.11
C VAL A 193 10.53 5.21 -17.77
N GLY A 194 10.61 6.12 -18.73
CA GLY A 194 11.88 6.56 -19.33
C GLY A 194 12.83 7.16 -18.29
N CYS A 195 12.32 8.00 -17.38
CA CYS A 195 13.11 8.54 -16.28
C CYS A 195 13.59 7.44 -15.31
N MET A 196 12.80 6.40 -15.07
CA MET A 196 13.24 5.25 -14.27
C MET A 196 14.39 4.48 -14.91
N GLU A 197 14.43 4.37 -16.25
CA GLU A 197 15.58 3.80 -16.97
C GLU A 197 16.84 4.66 -16.87
N LEU A 198 16.75 5.94 -16.47
CA LEU A 198 17.92 6.77 -16.21
C LEU A 198 18.54 6.52 -14.84
N ILE A 199 17.86 5.78 -13.95
CA ILE A 199 18.36 5.48 -12.62
C ILE A 199 19.59 4.56 -12.74
N PRO A 200 20.78 4.99 -12.27
CA PRO A 200 22.00 4.18 -12.34
C PRO A 200 21.92 2.99 -11.37
N PRO A 201 22.70 1.91 -11.56
CA PRO A 201 22.73 0.79 -10.62
C PRO A 201 23.11 1.23 -9.18
N PRO A 202 22.78 0.44 -8.13
CA PRO A 202 23.20 0.73 -6.77
C PRO A 202 24.72 0.88 -6.64
N THR A 203 25.17 1.83 -5.82
CA THR A 203 26.59 2.10 -5.57
C THR A 203 27.21 1.03 -4.64
N PRO A 204 28.54 0.87 -4.60
CA PRO A 204 29.20 0.00 -3.63
C PRO A 204 28.82 0.34 -2.19
N GLU A 205 28.68 1.63 -1.87
CA GLU A 205 28.22 2.10 -0.57
C GLU A 205 26.78 1.66 -0.27
N ASP A 206 25.87 1.73 -1.26
CA ASP A 206 24.50 1.22 -1.13
C ASP A 206 24.49 -0.28 -0.76
N ILE A 207 25.36 -1.07 -1.38
CA ILE A 207 25.48 -2.52 -1.14
C ILE A 207 26.07 -2.78 0.24
N SER A 208 27.14 -2.07 0.62
CA SER A 208 27.82 -2.26 1.91
C SER A 208 26.94 -1.93 3.13
N LEU A 209 26.05 -0.94 2.98
CA LEU A 209 25.18 -0.47 4.06
C LEU A 209 23.90 -1.30 4.21
N ARG A 210 23.62 -2.22 3.29
CA ARG A 210 22.41 -3.06 3.33
C ARG A 210 22.78 -4.49 3.72
N ALA A 211 22.18 -4.97 4.80
CA ALA A 211 22.27 -6.37 5.17
C ALA A 211 21.65 -7.26 4.07
N GLU A 212 22.34 -8.35 3.74
CA GLU A 212 21.87 -9.34 2.77
C GLU A 212 20.52 -9.93 3.22
N ARG A 213 19.51 -9.84 2.35
CA ARG A 213 18.16 -10.36 2.61
C ARG A 213 18.11 -11.84 2.25
N THR A 214 18.49 -12.72 3.18
CA THR A 214 18.36 -14.16 2.97
C THR A 214 16.88 -14.59 3.07
N PRO A 215 16.32 -15.29 2.07
CA PRO A 215 14.97 -15.85 2.17
C PRO A 215 14.87 -16.85 3.32
N MET A 216 13.75 -16.84 4.05
CA MET A 216 13.52 -17.81 5.12
C MET A 216 13.15 -19.18 4.56
N ASN A 217 13.72 -20.24 5.14
CA ASN A 217 13.25 -21.60 4.95
C ASN A 217 11.93 -21.86 5.72
N ALA A 218 11.28 -23.00 5.48
CA ALA A 218 9.99 -23.31 6.09
C ALA A 218 10.04 -23.40 7.63
N ALA A 219 11.13 -23.93 8.20
CA ALA A 219 11.30 -24.06 9.64
C ALA A 219 11.45 -22.70 10.33
N GLU A 220 12.24 -21.79 9.74
CA GLU A 220 12.44 -20.43 10.24
C GLU A 220 11.13 -19.63 10.22
N ARG A 221 10.31 -19.77 9.15
CA ARG A 221 8.98 -19.12 9.07
C ARG A 221 8.07 -19.58 10.20
N ARG A 222 8.04 -20.89 10.48
CA ARG A 222 7.24 -21.45 11.57
C ARG A 222 7.70 -20.92 12.92
N GLN A 223 9.01 -20.93 13.20
CA GLN A 223 9.56 -20.41 14.47
C GLN A 223 9.25 -18.93 14.66
N PHE A 224 9.39 -18.13 13.60
CA PHE A 224 9.06 -16.72 13.63
C PHE A 224 7.58 -16.47 13.95
N VAL A 225 6.67 -17.17 13.26
CA VAL A 225 5.24 -17.05 13.46
C VAL A 225 4.85 -17.46 14.87
N VAL A 226 5.37 -18.58 15.39
CA VAL A 226 5.07 -19.05 16.75
C VAL A 226 5.57 -18.06 17.81
N ARG A 227 6.76 -17.49 17.65
CA ARG A 227 7.34 -16.55 18.62
C ARG A 227 6.51 -15.27 18.76
N PHE A 228 6.06 -14.71 17.64
CA PHE A 228 5.37 -13.40 17.60
C PHE A 228 3.87 -13.52 17.36
N LEU A 229 3.30 -14.73 17.46
CA LEU A 229 1.94 -15.05 17.02
C LEU A 229 0.86 -14.08 17.56
N PRO A 230 0.81 -13.78 18.88
CA PRO A 230 -0.24 -12.92 19.42
C PRO A 230 -0.17 -11.50 18.84
N GLY A 231 1.03 -10.92 18.78
CA GLY A 231 1.25 -9.59 18.20
C GLY A 231 0.96 -9.55 16.70
N ILE A 232 1.39 -10.57 15.95
CA ILE A 232 1.15 -10.66 14.51
C ILE A 232 -0.34 -10.78 14.20
N ILE A 233 -1.09 -11.62 14.92
CA ILE A 233 -2.52 -11.80 14.69
C ILE A 233 -3.27 -10.48 14.93
N LEU A 234 -3.02 -9.81 16.05
CA LEU A 234 -3.65 -8.50 16.35
C LEU A 234 -3.35 -7.49 15.25
N THR A 235 -2.07 -7.39 14.87
CA THR A 235 -1.60 -6.49 13.83
C THR A 235 -2.25 -6.80 12.47
N LEU A 236 -2.40 -8.08 12.13
CA LEU A 236 -2.99 -8.54 10.88
C LEU A 236 -4.50 -8.23 10.85
N ILE A 237 -5.21 -8.39 11.96
CA ILE A 237 -6.62 -7.97 12.07
C ILE A 237 -6.76 -6.47 11.79
N VAL A 238 -5.94 -5.63 12.45
CA VAL A 238 -5.96 -4.18 12.23
C VAL A 238 -5.63 -3.84 10.77
N TYR A 239 -4.61 -4.47 10.19
CA TYR A 239 -4.21 -4.27 8.80
C TYR A 239 -5.32 -4.62 7.82
N VAL A 240 -5.97 -5.78 8.00
CA VAL A 240 -7.05 -6.26 7.14
C VAL A 240 -8.23 -5.29 7.20
N LEU A 241 -8.65 -4.86 8.40
CA LEU A 241 -9.74 -3.90 8.57
C LEU A 241 -9.45 -2.55 7.91
N LEU A 242 -8.23 -2.02 8.08
CA LEU A 242 -7.80 -0.79 7.41
C LEU A 242 -7.80 -0.94 5.89
N THR A 243 -7.35 -2.09 5.38
CA THR A 243 -7.32 -2.39 3.94
C THR A 243 -8.73 -2.42 3.37
N ILE A 244 -9.66 -3.11 4.05
CA ILE A 244 -11.07 -3.19 3.67
C ILE A 244 -11.69 -1.81 3.57
N MET A 245 -11.65 -1.02 4.65
CA MET A 245 -12.33 0.27 4.66
C MET A 245 -11.67 1.29 3.74
N ARG A 246 -10.34 1.21 3.56
CA ARG A 246 -9.67 1.97 2.50
C ARG A 246 -10.18 1.58 1.13
N ASP A 247 -10.30 0.29 0.82
CA ASP A 247 -10.80 -0.18 -0.47
C ASP A 247 -12.26 0.20 -0.71
N VAL A 248 -13.12 0.16 0.31
CA VAL A 248 -14.49 0.66 0.22
C VAL A 248 -14.50 2.16 -0.06
N ARG A 249 -13.77 2.96 0.72
CA ARG A 249 -13.62 4.41 0.49
C ARG A 249 -13.19 4.70 -0.93
N ASP A 250 -12.18 3.96 -1.41
CA ASP A 250 -11.56 4.23 -2.69
C ASP A 250 -12.43 3.81 -3.87
N ASN A 251 -13.03 2.63 -3.84
CA ASN A 251 -13.83 2.16 -4.99
C ASN A 251 -15.21 2.82 -5.08
N PHE A 252 -15.79 3.24 -3.95
CA PHE A 252 -17.13 3.83 -3.88
C PHE A 252 -17.12 5.30 -3.44
N GLU A 253 -15.99 5.98 -3.66
CA GLU A 253 -15.81 7.36 -3.23
C GLU A 253 -16.87 8.29 -3.84
N VAL A 254 -17.18 8.10 -5.13
CA VAL A 254 -18.18 8.88 -5.87
C VAL A 254 -19.54 8.76 -5.20
N GLU A 255 -19.96 7.55 -4.86
CA GLU A 255 -21.23 7.26 -4.19
C GLU A 255 -21.27 7.79 -2.75
N ILE A 256 -20.15 7.71 -2.02
CA ILE A 256 -20.04 8.26 -0.67
C ILE A 256 -20.23 9.78 -0.73
N TRP A 257 -19.49 10.49 -1.58
CA TRP A 257 -19.64 11.95 -1.71
C TRP A 257 -21.03 12.36 -2.21
N ALA A 258 -21.61 11.61 -3.15
CA ALA A 258 -22.97 11.84 -3.62
C ALA A 258 -24.00 11.69 -2.49
N SER A 259 -23.83 10.69 -1.62
CA SER A 259 -24.71 10.49 -0.45
C SER A 259 -24.59 11.61 0.59
N LEU A 260 -23.47 12.33 0.60
CA LEU A 260 -23.22 13.50 1.45
C LEU A 260 -23.70 14.81 0.81
N GLY A 261 -24.25 14.77 -0.41
CA GLY A 261 -24.73 15.93 -1.14
C GLY A 261 -23.65 16.75 -1.85
N VAL A 262 -22.40 16.25 -1.92
CA VAL A 262 -21.29 16.94 -2.59
C VAL A 262 -21.19 16.49 -4.05
N LYS A 263 -21.23 17.44 -4.98
CA LYS A 263 -21.22 17.19 -6.44
C LYS A 263 -19.97 17.70 -7.16
N ASP A 264 -19.09 18.42 -6.46
CA ASP A 264 -17.87 18.94 -7.08
C ASP A 264 -16.85 17.83 -7.30
N ASN A 265 -16.51 17.55 -8.57
CA ASN A 265 -15.51 16.56 -8.94
C ASN A 265 -14.10 16.89 -8.43
N SER A 266 -13.80 18.15 -8.13
CA SER A 266 -12.50 18.55 -7.59
C SER A 266 -12.28 18.04 -6.15
N VAL A 267 -13.35 17.63 -5.46
CA VAL A 267 -13.31 17.18 -4.06
C VAL A 267 -12.42 15.95 -3.87
N PHE A 268 -12.40 15.02 -4.83
CA PHE A 268 -11.57 13.81 -4.76
C PHE A 268 -10.09 14.19 -4.72
N THR A 269 -9.65 15.01 -5.68
CA THR A 269 -8.25 15.48 -5.76
C THR A 269 -7.86 16.34 -4.57
N THR A 270 -8.70 17.32 -4.21
CA THR A 270 -8.35 18.27 -3.13
C THR A 270 -8.29 17.59 -1.76
N THR A 271 -9.15 16.61 -1.50
CA THR A 271 -9.13 15.81 -0.26
C THR A 271 -7.90 14.92 -0.22
N ASP A 272 -7.64 14.15 -1.27
CA ASP A 272 -6.52 13.19 -1.28
C ASP A 272 -5.15 13.88 -1.35
N ILE A 273 -5.03 15.08 -1.94
CA ILE A 273 -3.80 15.91 -1.85
C ILE A 273 -3.51 16.28 -0.40
N LYS A 274 -4.50 16.76 0.36
CA LYS A 274 -4.31 17.12 1.77
C LYS A 274 -3.85 15.92 2.60
N ILE A 275 -4.51 14.77 2.41
CA ILE A 275 -4.16 13.54 3.13
C ILE A 275 -2.74 13.07 2.75
N SER A 276 -2.44 13.01 1.45
CA SER A 276 -1.13 12.54 0.97
C SER A 276 0.03 13.41 1.47
N LEU A 277 -0.14 14.73 1.55
CA LEU A 277 0.86 15.65 2.11
C LEU A 277 1.12 15.37 3.59
N VAL A 278 0.06 15.24 4.40
CA VAL A 278 0.21 15.00 5.85
C VAL A 278 0.87 13.64 6.11
N VAL A 279 0.44 12.60 5.39
CA VAL A 279 1.04 11.26 5.50
C VAL A 279 2.50 11.27 5.04
N LEU A 280 2.84 12.00 3.97
CA LEU A 280 4.22 12.17 3.50
C LEU A 280 5.14 12.75 4.58
N VAL A 281 4.70 13.85 5.20
CA VAL A 281 5.47 14.50 6.26
C VAL A 281 5.65 13.54 7.44
N ALA A 282 4.58 12.88 7.89
CA ALA A 282 4.64 11.93 9.00
C ALA A 282 5.60 10.76 8.71
N MET A 283 5.52 10.16 7.53
CA MET A 283 6.42 9.07 7.11
C MET A 283 7.86 9.53 6.97
N SER A 284 8.09 10.73 6.43
CA SER A 284 9.45 11.28 6.26
C SER A 284 10.13 11.57 7.60
N LEU A 285 9.38 12.12 8.58
CA LEU A 285 9.89 12.36 9.93
C LEU A 285 10.26 11.06 10.64
N LEU A 286 9.54 9.97 10.37
CA LEU A 286 9.79 8.68 10.98
C LEU A 286 11.11 8.03 10.52
N ILE A 287 11.55 8.30 9.30
CA ILE A 287 12.85 7.85 8.77
C ILE A 287 14.02 8.45 9.57
N LEU A 288 13.84 9.62 10.20
CA LEU A 288 14.85 10.25 11.04
C LEU A 288 15.08 9.49 12.36
N VAL A 289 14.17 8.59 12.74
CA VAL A 289 14.24 7.84 14.00
C VAL A 289 15.18 6.65 13.87
N ARG A 290 16.44 6.84 14.27
CA ARG A 290 17.50 5.81 14.18
C ARG A 290 17.26 4.56 15.04
N LYS A 291 16.61 4.69 16.20
CA LYS A 291 16.39 3.56 17.12
C LYS A 291 15.19 2.73 16.66
N ASN A 292 15.42 1.49 16.22
CA ASN A 292 14.39 0.60 15.67
C ASN A 292 13.18 0.42 16.60
N LEU A 293 13.40 0.13 17.88
CA LEU A 293 12.29 -0.05 18.83
C LEU A 293 11.46 1.24 19.02
N ARG A 294 12.11 2.41 19.06
CA ARG A 294 11.42 3.70 19.15
C ARG A 294 10.62 3.99 17.88
N ALA A 295 11.22 3.77 16.71
CA ALA A 295 10.52 3.90 15.42
C ALA A 295 9.31 2.97 15.36
N PHE A 296 9.48 1.72 15.78
CA PHE A 296 8.42 0.72 15.85
C PHE A 296 7.26 1.11 16.79
N SER A 297 7.56 1.69 17.96
CA SER A 297 6.52 2.22 18.85
C SER A 297 5.82 3.45 18.28
N ILE A 298 6.54 4.37 17.63
CA ILE A 298 5.93 5.54 16.97
C ILE A 298 4.98 5.10 15.86
N ILE A 299 5.36 4.08 15.08
CA ILE A 299 4.48 3.50 14.06
C ILE A 299 3.16 3.00 14.69
N HIS A 300 3.22 2.26 15.81
CA HIS A 300 2.01 1.83 16.50
C HIS A 300 1.16 3.01 16.96
N LEU A 301 1.78 4.04 17.53
CA LEU A 301 1.06 5.25 17.95
C LEU A 301 0.42 5.98 16.77
N MET A 302 1.07 6.00 15.59
CA MET A 302 0.46 6.53 14.37
C MET A 302 -0.76 5.73 13.94
N ILE A 303 -0.68 4.39 14.00
CA ILE A 303 -1.80 3.51 13.66
C ILE A 303 -2.98 3.71 14.62
N ILE A 304 -2.71 3.68 15.93
CA ILE A 304 -3.72 3.90 16.97
C ILE A 304 -4.32 5.30 16.83
N GLY A 305 -3.48 6.33 16.66
CA GLY A 305 -3.93 7.71 16.44
C GLY A 305 -4.81 7.84 15.20
N GLY A 306 -4.48 7.14 14.12
CA GLY A 306 -5.31 7.08 12.91
C GLY A 306 -6.68 6.45 13.19
N CYS A 307 -6.75 5.32 13.90
CA CYS A 307 -8.00 4.67 14.28
C CYS A 307 -8.86 5.56 15.21
N VAL A 308 -8.23 6.22 16.18
CA VAL A 308 -8.92 7.17 17.09
C VAL A 308 -9.44 8.37 16.32
N LEU A 309 -8.65 8.94 15.40
CA LEU A 309 -9.07 10.06 14.55
C LEU A 309 -10.31 9.70 13.73
N VAL A 310 -10.34 8.49 13.14
CA VAL A 310 -11.51 7.98 12.42
C VAL A 310 -12.75 7.94 13.33
N GLY A 311 -12.61 7.38 14.54
CA GLY A 311 -13.74 7.27 15.48
C GLY A 311 -14.29 8.61 15.95
N VAL A 312 -13.40 9.50 16.39
CA VAL A 312 -13.75 10.83 16.89
C VAL A 312 -14.40 11.67 15.79
N SER A 313 -13.77 11.73 14.60
CA SER A 313 -14.33 12.48 13.47
C SER A 313 -15.70 11.94 13.03
N THR A 314 -15.88 10.62 13.03
CA THR A 314 -17.16 10.00 12.65
C THR A 314 -18.25 10.23 13.67
N THR A 315 -17.92 10.24 14.96
CA THR A 315 -18.87 10.58 16.03
C THR A 315 -19.26 12.06 15.96
N MET A 316 -18.29 12.97 15.76
CA MET A 316 -18.56 14.40 15.57
C MET A 316 -19.41 14.66 14.33
N PHE A 317 -19.15 13.95 13.23
CA PHE A 317 -19.96 14.01 12.01
C PHE A 317 -21.41 13.55 12.28
N GLY A 318 -21.59 12.43 13.00
CA GLY A 318 -22.92 11.95 13.41
C GLY A 318 -23.68 12.94 14.31
N MET A 319 -22.98 13.73 15.12
CA MET A 319 -23.54 14.82 15.92
C MET A 319 -23.77 16.11 15.12
N LYS A 320 -23.53 16.11 13.80
CA LYS A 320 -23.61 17.28 12.90
C LYS A 320 -22.64 18.41 13.28
N MET A 321 -21.58 18.12 14.03
CA MET A 321 -20.55 19.09 14.43
C MET A 321 -19.43 19.24 13.40
N MET A 322 -19.41 18.39 12.38
CA MET A 322 -18.40 18.36 11.34
C MET A 322 -19.08 18.30 9.97
N ASP A 323 -18.59 19.08 9.01
CA ASP A 323 -19.08 19.03 7.63
C ASP A 323 -18.56 17.77 6.90
N PRO A 324 -19.22 17.36 5.80
CA PRO A 324 -18.81 16.18 5.04
C PRO A 324 -17.36 16.19 4.56
N THR A 325 -16.83 17.36 4.19
CA THR A 325 -15.48 17.47 3.63
C THR A 325 -14.42 17.26 4.70
N SER A 326 -14.59 17.92 5.85
CA SER A 326 -13.72 17.72 7.01
C SER A 326 -13.76 16.28 7.51
N TRP A 327 -14.95 15.67 7.57
CA TRP A 327 -15.11 14.28 7.97
C TRP A 327 -14.38 13.31 7.03
N MET A 328 -14.65 13.39 5.72
CA MET A 328 -13.98 12.53 4.73
C MET A 328 -12.46 12.73 4.68
N THR A 329 -11.98 13.95 4.96
CA THR A 329 -10.54 14.25 5.08
C THR A 329 -9.95 13.58 6.32
N CYS A 330 -10.56 13.74 7.49
CA CYS A 330 -10.08 13.15 8.75
C CYS A 330 -10.13 11.62 8.74
N VAL A 331 -11.22 11.04 8.24
CA VAL A 331 -11.35 9.58 8.10
C VAL A 331 -10.33 9.04 7.11
N GLY A 332 -10.21 9.68 5.93
CA GLY A 332 -9.19 9.31 4.96
C GLY A 332 -7.77 9.38 5.54
N LEU A 333 -7.45 10.48 6.24
CA LEU A 333 -6.17 10.64 6.93
C LEU A 333 -5.92 9.52 7.94
N GLY A 334 -6.89 9.22 8.80
CA GLY A 334 -6.73 8.18 9.82
C GLY A 334 -6.56 6.78 9.22
N LEU A 335 -7.34 6.44 8.18
CA LEU A 335 -7.19 5.17 7.45
C LEU A 335 -5.80 5.04 6.82
N TYR A 336 -5.31 6.08 6.15
CA TYR A 336 -3.99 6.04 5.49
C TYR A 336 -2.81 6.14 6.48
N MET A 337 -2.95 6.89 7.58
CA MET A 337 -1.96 6.90 8.66
C MET A 337 -1.79 5.52 9.30
N GLY A 338 -2.87 4.72 9.38
CA GLY A 338 -2.79 3.34 9.82
C GLY A 338 -2.24 2.39 8.75
N TYR A 339 -2.69 2.54 7.50
CA TYR A 339 -2.39 1.58 6.43
C TYR A 339 -0.97 1.71 5.85
N VAL A 340 -0.48 2.92 5.63
CA VAL A 340 0.80 3.16 4.94
C VAL A 340 2.00 2.60 5.71
N PRO A 341 2.13 2.76 7.04
CA PRO A 341 3.26 2.21 7.78
C PRO A 341 3.41 0.69 7.64
N TYR A 342 2.29 -0.04 7.57
CA TYR A 342 2.31 -1.50 7.36
C TYR A 342 2.96 -1.90 6.03
N ASN A 343 2.76 -1.11 4.99
CA ASN A 343 3.30 -1.38 3.66
C ASN A 343 4.75 -0.96 3.51
N ALA A 344 5.17 0.08 4.23
CA ALA A 344 6.49 0.69 4.02
C ALA A 344 7.56 0.19 4.99
N ILE A 345 7.29 0.14 6.29
CA ILE A 345 8.37 0.11 7.32
C ILE A 345 8.05 -0.70 8.57
N PHE A 346 6.78 -0.97 8.89
CA PHE A 346 6.37 -1.64 10.15
C PHE A 346 7.12 -2.94 10.36
N PHE A 347 7.05 -3.79 9.34
CA PHE A 347 7.61 -5.13 9.32
C PHE A 347 9.14 -5.13 9.36
N GLU A 348 9.78 -4.22 8.63
CA GLU A 348 11.24 -4.06 8.66
C GLU A 348 11.72 -3.62 10.05
N ARG A 349 11.05 -2.63 10.66
CA ARG A 349 11.38 -2.13 12.01
C ARG A 349 11.10 -3.15 13.10
N MET A 350 10.07 -3.98 12.94
CA MET A 350 9.80 -5.11 13.84
C MET A 350 10.97 -6.08 13.82
N ILE A 351 11.36 -6.58 12.64
CA ILE A 351 12.48 -7.54 12.51
C ILE A 351 13.78 -6.95 13.04
N ALA A 352 14.08 -5.71 12.68
CA ALA A 352 15.28 -5.02 13.14
C ALA A 352 15.31 -4.79 14.67
N SER A 353 14.14 -4.68 15.31
CA SER A 353 14.04 -4.53 16.77
C SER A 353 14.30 -5.84 17.53
N PHE A 354 14.04 -6.99 16.91
CA PHE A 354 14.23 -8.32 17.51
C PHE A 354 15.44 -9.08 16.94
N HIS A 355 16.29 -8.41 16.16
CA HIS A 355 17.52 -8.94 15.56
C HIS A 355 17.36 -10.29 14.84
N TYR A 356 16.18 -10.54 14.25
CA TYR A 356 15.92 -11.78 13.53
C TYR A 356 16.39 -11.65 12.08
N LYS A 357 17.15 -12.61 11.54
CA LYS A 357 17.43 -12.64 10.09
C LYS A 357 16.22 -13.23 9.37
N SER A 358 15.36 -12.39 8.80
CA SER A 358 14.11 -12.85 8.19
C SER A 358 13.64 -11.93 7.06
N ASN A 359 13.06 -12.55 6.03
CA ASN A 359 12.42 -11.87 4.91
C ASN A 359 10.93 -11.65 5.26
N VAL A 360 10.53 -10.40 5.53
CA VAL A 360 9.14 -10.10 5.91
C VAL A 360 8.14 -10.20 4.76
N GLY A 361 8.62 -10.33 3.51
CA GLY A 361 7.77 -10.34 2.33
C GLY A 361 6.63 -11.35 2.43
N PHE A 362 6.85 -12.51 3.06
CA PHE A 362 5.80 -13.52 3.21
C PHE A 362 4.61 -13.03 4.07
N ILE A 363 4.85 -12.28 5.15
CA ILE A 363 3.77 -11.78 6.02
C ILE A 363 3.01 -10.69 5.31
N MET A 364 3.72 -9.80 4.63
CA MET A 364 3.10 -8.75 3.84
C MET A 364 2.21 -9.34 2.75
N TYR A 365 2.65 -10.39 2.04
CA TYR A 365 1.83 -11.07 1.04
C TYR A 365 0.59 -11.75 1.65
N ILE A 366 0.72 -12.44 2.79
CA ILE A 366 -0.43 -13.03 3.48
C ILE A 366 -1.43 -11.94 3.90
N ALA A 367 -0.92 -10.87 4.52
CA ALA A 367 -1.73 -9.76 5.00
C ALA A 367 -2.47 -9.07 3.84
N ASP A 368 -1.79 -8.81 2.72
CA ASP A 368 -2.38 -8.25 1.49
C ASP A 368 -3.49 -9.15 0.94
N SER A 369 -3.21 -10.45 0.79
CA SER A 369 -4.20 -11.40 0.25
C SER A 369 -5.42 -11.50 1.14
N MET A 370 -5.24 -11.54 2.46
CA MET A 370 -6.34 -11.51 3.43
C MET A 370 -7.13 -10.19 3.37
N GLY A 371 -6.44 -9.06 3.17
CA GLY A 371 -7.07 -7.75 3.00
C GLY A 371 -7.96 -7.67 1.76
N TYR A 372 -7.50 -8.18 0.62
CA TYR A 372 -8.30 -8.23 -0.61
C TYR A 372 -9.47 -9.21 -0.51
N LEU A 373 -9.24 -10.39 0.06
CA LEU A 373 -10.31 -11.36 0.30
C LEU A 373 -11.39 -10.76 1.23
N GLY A 374 -10.97 -10.14 2.33
CA GLY A 374 -11.88 -9.45 3.24
C GLY A 374 -12.65 -8.31 2.56
N SER A 375 -12.02 -7.58 1.65
CA SER A 375 -12.67 -6.50 0.89
C SER A 375 -13.79 -7.06 0.02
N VAL A 376 -13.52 -8.15 -0.72
CA VAL A 376 -14.55 -8.85 -1.51
C VAL A 376 -15.68 -9.36 -0.61
N SER A 377 -15.36 -9.98 0.52
CA SER A 377 -16.37 -10.49 1.47
C SER A 377 -17.29 -9.38 2.00
N VAL A 378 -16.74 -8.22 2.37
CA VAL A 378 -17.52 -7.10 2.92
C VAL A 378 -18.45 -6.49 1.87
N LEU A 379 -18.02 -6.42 0.60
CA LEU A 379 -18.90 -5.98 -0.50
C LEU A 379 -20.07 -6.94 -0.70
N LEU A 380 -19.82 -8.26 -0.68
CA LEU A 380 -20.87 -9.26 -0.79
C LEU A 380 -21.84 -9.23 0.40
N VAL A 381 -21.34 -8.99 1.62
CA VAL A 381 -22.17 -8.84 2.82
C VAL A 381 -23.09 -7.62 2.71
N LYS A 382 -22.58 -6.48 2.21
CA LYS A 382 -23.40 -5.29 1.95
C LYS A 382 -24.51 -5.61 0.96
N GLU A 383 -24.15 -6.16 -0.20
CA GLU A 383 -25.09 -6.34 -1.31
C GLU A 383 -26.13 -7.45 -1.05
N LEU A 384 -25.73 -8.58 -0.46
CA LEU A 384 -26.65 -9.69 -0.19
C LEU A 384 -27.39 -9.53 1.15
N GLY A 385 -26.75 -8.92 2.15
CA GLY A 385 -27.31 -8.82 3.50
C GLY A 385 -28.10 -7.55 3.75
N ARG A 386 -27.68 -6.40 3.21
CA ARG A 386 -28.30 -5.09 3.43
C ARG A 386 -28.31 -4.25 2.14
N PRO A 387 -28.91 -4.70 1.03
CA PRO A 387 -28.80 -4.04 -0.28
C PRO A 387 -29.26 -2.57 -0.28
N SER A 388 -30.22 -2.21 0.56
CA SER A 388 -30.83 -0.87 0.64
C SER A 388 -29.98 0.18 1.36
N ILE A 389 -28.89 -0.21 2.05
CA ILE A 389 -28.02 0.75 2.73
C ILE A 389 -27.21 1.55 1.69
N SER A 390 -27.13 2.86 1.87
CA SER A 390 -26.27 3.71 1.04
C SER A 390 -24.79 3.43 1.33
N TRP A 391 -23.93 3.64 0.32
CA TRP A 391 -22.48 3.50 0.50
C TRP A 391 -21.93 4.44 1.59
N GLY A 392 -22.48 5.64 1.75
CA GLY A 392 -22.10 6.57 2.82
C GLY A 392 -22.42 6.04 4.22
N ALA A 393 -23.65 5.53 4.43
CA ALA A 393 -24.03 4.96 5.73
C ALA A 393 -23.25 3.68 6.05
N PHE A 394 -23.07 2.80 5.06
CA PHE A 394 -22.24 1.61 5.19
C PHE A 394 -20.79 1.94 5.53
N PHE A 395 -20.23 2.96 4.86
CA PHE A 395 -18.90 3.45 5.14
C PHE A 395 -18.80 4.00 6.57
N GLN A 396 -19.77 4.80 7.01
CA GLN A 396 -19.83 5.36 8.36
C GLN A 396 -19.87 4.27 9.45
N GLU A 397 -20.68 3.22 9.27
CA GLU A 397 -20.72 2.08 10.19
C GLU A 397 -19.39 1.31 10.19
N GLY A 398 -18.84 1.01 9.01
CA GLY A 398 -17.60 0.26 8.87
C GLY A 398 -16.38 0.97 9.47
N VAL A 399 -16.28 2.30 9.32
CA VAL A 399 -15.16 3.05 9.88
C VAL A 399 -15.24 3.15 11.41
N MET A 400 -16.43 3.06 12.01
CA MET A 400 -16.57 2.93 13.47
C MET A 400 -16.06 1.57 13.97
N VAL A 401 -16.26 0.49 13.21
CA VAL A 401 -15.66 -0.83 13.52
C VAL A 401 -14.13 -0.74 13.47
N VAL A 402 -13.57 -0.08 12.45
CA VAL A 402 -12.13 0.19 12.37
C VAL A 402 -11.65 0.99 13.58
N ALA A 403 -12.36 2.03 13.97
CA ALA A 403 -11.98 2.85 15.12
C ALA A 403 -11.91 2.02 16.40
N LEU A 404 -12.92 1.19 16.68
CA LEU A 404 -12.99 0.39 17.89
C LEU A 404 -11.97 -0.76 17.88
N VAL A 405 -12.07 -1.64 16.89
CA VAL A 405 -11.22 -2.86 16.81
C VAL A 405 -9.78 -2.50 16.50
N GLY A 406 -9.57 -1.50 15.64
CA GLY A 406 -8.25 -0.99 15.27
C GLY A 406 -7.51 -0.36 16.46
N SER A 407 -8.20 0.45 17.27
CA SER A 407 -7.59 1.07 18.44
C SER A 407 -7.26 0.04 19.52
N ILE A 408 -8.21 -0.85 19.86
CA ILE A 408 -7.99 -1.89 20.87
C ILE A 408 -6.89 -2.85 20.40
N GLY A 409 -6.98 -3.35 19.17
CA GLY A 409 -5.99 -4.27 18.60
C GLY A 409 -4.59 -3.62 18.50
N GLY A 410 -4.52 -2.36 18.11
CA GLY A 410 -3.26 -1.60 18.05
C GLY A 410 -2.62 -1.40 19.43
N VAL A 411 -3.41 -1.05 20.44
CA VAL A 411 -2.93 -0.90 21.83
C VAL A 411 -2.44 -2.23 22.39
N LEU A 412 -3.23 -3.30 22.24
CA LEU A 412 -2.85 -4.63 22.71
C LEU A 412 -1.58 -5.14 22.01
N SER A 413 -1.45 -4.90 20.70
CA SER A 413 -0.26 -5.25 19.92
C SER A 413 0.97 -4.48 20.43
N LEU A 414 0.84 -3.18 20.66
CA LEU A 414 1.93 -2.34 21.18
C LEU A 414 2.39 -2.82 22.57
N ILE A 415 1.45 -3.08 23.48
CA ILE A 415 1.75 -3.59 24.82
C ILE A 415 2.50 -4.91 24.72
N TYR A 416 2.01 -5.85 23.89
CA TYR A 416 2.64 -7.14 23.69
C TYR A 416 4.09 -7.01 23.21
N PHE A 417 4.34 -6.20 22.17
CA PHE A 417 5.69 -6.05 21.64
C PHE A 417 6.65 -5.32 22.59
N LEU A 418 6.17 -4.33 23.35
CA LEU A 418 6.99 -3.65 24.35
C LEU A 418 7.36 -4.60 25.50
N GLN A 419 6.41 -5.42 25.98
CA GLN A 419 6.68 -6.44 26.99
C GLN A 419 7.65 -7.50 26.47
N SER A 420 7.49 -7.95 25.22
CA SER A 420 8.41 -8.90 24.58
C SER A 420 9.82 -8.34 24.48
N ALA A 421 9.97 -7.08 24.07
CA ALA A 421 11.28 -6.42 23.98
C ALA A 421 11.95 -6.25 25.36
N ALA A 422 11.16 -5.93 26.39
CA ALA A 422 11.66 -5.83 27.77
C ALA A 422 12.14 -7.19 28.31
N ARG A 423 11.40 -8.27 28.02
CA ARG A 423 11.78 -9.64 28.41
C ARG A 423 13.07 -10.10 27.74
N ASP A 424 13.22 -9.82 26.44
CA ASP A 424 14.44 -10.16 25.69
C ASP A 424 15.65 -9.39 26.24
N LYS A 425 15.50 -8.10 26.57
CA LYS A 425 16.55 -7.32 27.21
C LYS A 425 16.96 -7.89 28.57
N LYS A 426 15.98 -8.31 29.40
CA LYS A 426 16.25 -8.89 30.72
C LYS A 426 17.04 -10.20 30.60
N LYS A 427 16.66 -11.10 29.69
CA LYS A 427 17.38 -12.36 29.45
C LYS A 427 18.83 -12.14 29.00
N LEU A 428 19.08 -11.13 28.16
CA LEU A 428 20.44 -10.78 27.72
C LEU A 428 21.31 -10.28 28.88
N ILE A 429 20.72 -9.51 29.82
CA ILE A 429 21.42 -9.05 31.02
C ILE A 429 21.72 -10.24 31.94
N GLU A 430 20.73 -11.10 32.21
CA GLU A 430 20.91 -12.30 33.04
C GLU A 430 21.95 -13.29 32.47
N GLN A 431 22.04 -13.42 31.13
CA GLN A 431 23.07 -14.24 30.48
C GLN A 431 24.48 -13.63 30.56
N ASN A 432 24.59 -12.29 30.52
CA ASN A 432 25.87 -11.61 30.65
C ASN A 432 26.35 -11.56 32.11
N ASP A 433 25.44 -11.40 33.07
CA ASP A 433 25.75 -11.36 34.50
C ASP A 433 25.97 -12.77 35.08
N GLY A 434 25.35 -13.81 34.52
CA GLY A 434 25.56 -15.22 34.90
C GLY A 434 26.80 -15.87 34.28
N GLY A 435 27.56 -15.16 33.44
CA GLY A 435 28.76 -15.65 32.77
C GLY A 435 30.09 -15.33 33.48
N SER A 436 30.08 -14.64 34.62
CA SER A 436 31.28 -14.30 35.38
C SER A 436 31.63 -15.26 36.53
N ASP A 437 30.76 -16.21 36.86
CA ASP A 437 31.01 -17.19 37.92
C ASP A 437 31.39 -18.55 37.34
N GLY A 438 32.69 -18.76 37.12
CA GLY A 438 33.24 -20.12 36.99
C GLY A 438 34.23 -20.36 35.85
N ILE A 439 35.33 -19.62 35.77
CA ILE A 439 36.59 -20.16 35.24
C ILE A 439 37.69 -19.88 36.26
N SER A 440 37.82 -20.80 37.22
CA SER A 440 39.05 -20.93 38.00
C SER A 440 40.13 -21.44 37.05
N PHE A 441 41.05 -20.56 36.64
CA PHE A 441 42.30 -20.97 36.03
C PHE A 441 43.12 -21.71 37.10
N GLY A 442 42.95 -23.03 37.14
CA GLY A 442 43.88 -23.92 37.80
C GLY A 442 45.27 -23.75 37.19
N VAL A 443 46.15 -23.12 37.96
CA VAL A 443 47.58 -23.01 37.71
C VAL A 443 48.16 -24.41 37.48
N ILE A 444 48.60 -24.69 36.26
CA ILE A 444 49.54 -25.80 36.01
C ILE A 444 50.92 -25.15 35.86
N SER A 445 51.74 -25.32 36.89
CA SER A 445 53.16 -24.96 36.90
C SER A 445 53.97 -25.86 35.96
N PRO A 446 55.04 -25.36 35.32
CA PRO A 446 55.99 -26.20 34.60
C PRO A 446 57.11 -26.70 35.54
N GLN A 447 57.16 -28.00 35.76
CA GLN A 447 58.36 -28.81 36.05
C GLN A 447 58.12 -30.12 35.31
N SER A 448 58.98 -30.69 34.47
CA SER A 448 60.45 -30.67 34.34
C SER A 448 60.84 -30.89 32.88
#